data_AF-A0A6B3FLT3-F1
#
_entry.id   AF-A0A6B3FLT3-F1
#
_cell.length_a   1.000
_cell.length_b   1.000
_cell.length_c   1.000
_cell.angle_alpha   90.00
_cell.angle_beta   90.00
_cell.angle_gamma   90.00
#
_symmetry.space_group_name_H-M   'P 1'
#
loop_
_entity.id
_entity.type
_entity.pdbx_description
1 polymer ?
#
loop_
_entity_poly.entity_id
_entity_poly.type
_entity_poly.pdbx_seq_one_letter_code
_entity_poly.pdbx_strand_id
1 'polypeptide(L)'
;QMDHTLRDDWLDQQTETAFTLADDLGSAPWTTLSLPVDGVPVEFHYRESEFGWVLAGSAHEGVHIGAYGRGMSAYGLGFAVIKDIGTYA
;
A
#
# COMPACT_ATOMS: atom_id res chain seq x y z
N GLN A 1 4.45 -13.12 -24.02
CA GLN A 1 3.15 -12.47 -23.78
C GLN A 1 2.56 -13.17 -22.58
N MET A 2 2.47 -12.49 -21.41
CA MET A 2 1.93 -13.12 -20.21
C MET A 2 0.46 -13.46 -20.43
N ASP A 3 0.09 -14.67 -20.02
CA ASP A 3 -1.25 -15.24 -20.15
C ASP A 3 -2.26 -14.40 -19.37
N HIS A 4 -3.41 -14.09 -19.97
CA HIS A 4 -4.42 -13.20 -19.38
C HIS A 4 -5.04 -13.80 -18.12
N THR A 5 -5.22 -15.11 -18.08
CA THR A 5 -5.61 -15.88 -16.89
C THR A 5 -4.64 -15.72 -15.72
N LEU A 6 -3.34 -15.64 -16.00
CA LEU A 6 -2.32 -15.47 -14.96
C LEU A 6 -2.26 -14.03 -14.42
N ARG A 7 -2.80 -13.06 -15.17
CA ARG A 7 -3.04 -11.69 -14.67
C ARG A 7 -4.32 -11.58 -13.85
N ASP A 8 -5.39 -12.25 -14.28
CA ASP A 8 -6.67 -12.22 -13.58
C ASP A 8 -6.61 -12.99 -12.25
N ASP A 9 -6.02 -14.19 -12.24
CA ASP A 9 -5.72 -14.93 -10.99
C ASP A 9 -4.82 -14.12 -10.04
N TRP A 10 -3.93 -13.29 -10.60
CA TRP A 10 -3.06 -12.42 -9.83
C TRP A 10 -3.83 -11.22 -9.24
N LEU A 11 -4.72 -10.57 -9.98
CA LEU A 11 -5.55 -9.47 -9.48
C LEU A 11 -6.51 -9.92 -8.36
N ASP A 12 -7.09 -11.11 -8.50
CA ASP A 12 -7.99 -11.68 -7.50
C ASP A 12 -7.24 -12.05 -6.20
N GLN A 13 -6.06 -12.67 -6.30
CA GLN A 13 -5.20 -12.94 -5.14
C GLN A 13 -4.74 -11.67 -4.42
N GLN A 14 -4.47 -10.59 -5.15
CA GLN A 14 -4.02 -9.33 -4.55
C GLN A 14 -5.14 -8.63 -3.77
N THR A 15 -6.38 -8.71 -4.26
CA THR A 15 -7.55 -8.12 -3.57
C THR A 15 -7.87 -8.89 -2.29
N GLU A 16 -7.91 -10.23 -2.35
CA GLU A 16 -8.17 -11.06 -1.17
C GLU A 16 -7.06 -10.96 -0.12
N THR A 17 -5.80 -10.84 -0.55
CA THR A 17 -4.65 -10.61 0.33
C THR A 17 -4.74 -9.23 0.99
N ALA A 18 -5.09 -8.18 0.25
CA ALA A 18 -5.26 -6.84 0.82
C ALA A 18 -6.39 -6.80 1.86
N PHE A 19 -7.51 -7.49 1.62
CA PHE A 19 -8.60 -7.62 2.61
C PHE A 19 -8.19 -8.42 3.84
N THR A 20 -7.55 -9.58 3.66
CA THR A 20 -7.11 -10.44 4.78
C THR A 20 -6.03 -9.76 5.64
N LEU A 21 -5.16 -8.96 5.02
CA LEU A 21 -4.11 -8.19 5.69
C LEU A 21 -4.66 -6.97 6.44
N ALA A 22 -5.72 -6.34 5.92
CA ALA A 22 -6.37 -5.22 6.60
C ALA A 22 -7.17 -5.63 7.84
N ASP A 23 -7.61 -6.89 7.92
CA ASP A 23 -8.48 -7.38 9.00
C ASP A 23 -7.75 -7.57 10.34
N ASP A 24 -6.42 -7.79 10.31
CA ASP A 24 -5.60 -7.88 11.52
C ASP A 24 -4.21 -7.28 11.34
N LEU A 25 -4.11 -5.98 11.66
CA LEU A 25 -2.86 -5.23 11.70
C LEU A 25 -2.05 -5.50 13.00
N GLY A 26 -2.62 -6.18 13.98
CA GLY A 26 -2.00 -6.45 15.28
C GLY A 26 -1.24 -7.78 15.35
N SER A 27 -1.43 -8.68 14.38
CA SER A 27 -0.71 -9.95 14.32
C SER A 27 0.55 -9.90 13.46
N ALA A 28 1.56 -10.68 13.84
CA ALA A 28 2.77 -10.85 13.04
C ALA A 28 2.40 -11.35 11.62
N PRO A 29 3.15 -10.97 10.56
CA PRO A 29 4.52 -10.43 10.58
C PRO A 29 4.62 -8.97 10.13
N TRP A 30 3.71 -8.09 10.57
CA TRP A 30 3.85 -6.66 10.28
C TRP A 30 5.10 -6.05 10.90
N THR A 31 5.70 -5.11 10.17
CA THR A 31 6.75 -4.22 10.64
C THR A 31 6.29 -2.78 10.51
N THR A 32 6.96 -1.84 11.18
CA THR A 32 6.64 -0.42 11.06
C THR A 32 7.54 0.25 10.02
N LEU A 33 6.94 0.96 9.07
CA LEU A 33 7.63 1.81 8.10
C LEU A 33 7.15 3.25 8.25
N SER A 34 8.08 4.19 8.45
CA SER A 34 7.75 5.62 8.50
C SER A 34 7.90 6.24 7.11
N LEU A 35 6.82 6.79 6.57
CA LEU A 35 6.79 7.46 5.27
C LEU A 35 6.25 8.88 5.41
N PRO A 36 6.72 9.84 4.59
CA PRO A 36 6.19 11.20 4.62
C PRO A 36 4.77 11.25 4.05
N VAL A 37 3.85 11.85 4.80
CA VAL A 37 2.51 12.26 4.36
C VAL A 37 2.42 13.78 4.51
N ASP A 38 2.32 14.49 3.38
CA ASP A 38 2.40 15.96 3.32
C ASP A 38 3.66 16.51 4.01
N GLY A 39 4.78 15.79 3.87
CA GLY A 39 6.07 16.15 4.47
C GLY A 39 6.22 15.83 5.95
N VAL A 40 5.20 15.27 6.60
CA VAL A 40 5.25 14.83 8.00
C VAL A 40 5.44 13.32 8.07
N PRO A 41 6.39 12.78 8.87
CA PRO A 41 6.54 11.34 9.05
C PRO A 41 5.29 10.70 9.66
N VAL A 42 4.77 9.65 9.03
CA VAL A 42 3.63 8.85 9.50
C VAL A 42 4.01 7.37 9.49
N GLU A 43 3.59 6.63 10.51
CA GLU A 43 3.85 5.20 10.64
C GLU A 43 2.82 4.35 9.89
N PHE A 44 3.31 3.34 9.18
CA PHE A 44 2.52 2.36 8.43
C PHE A 44 2.89 0.94 8.86
N HIS A 45 1.89 0.05 8.88
CA HIS A 45 2.12 -1.38 8.88
C HIS A 45 2.66 -1.77 7.51
N TYR A 46 3.80 -2.43 7.49
CA TYR A 46 4.53 -2.80 6.29
C TYR A 46 4.89 -4.28 6.32
N ARG A 47 4.72 -4.95 5.18
CA ARG A 47 5.09 -6.34 5.00
C ARG A 47 5.60 -6.60 3.60
N GLU A 48 6.69 -7.36 3.52
CA GLU A 48 7.22 -7.90 2.27
C GLU A 48 6.81 -9.36 2.07
N SER A 49 6.75 -9.76 0.81
CA SER A 49 6.53 -11.13 0.35
C SER A 49 7.33 -11.38 -0.93
N GLU A 50 7.36 -12.64 -1.38
CA GLU A 50 7.95 -12.98 -2.68
C GLU A 50 7.25 -12.30 -3.88
N PHE A 51 6.01 -11.82 -3.68
CA PHE A 51 5.18 -11.22 -4.72
C PHE A 51 5.23 -9.68 -4.74
N GLY A 52 5.90 -9.06 -3.76
CA GLY A 52 5.94 -7.61 -3.59
C GLY A 52 5.75 -7.21 -2.13
N TRP A 53 5.35 -5.97 -1.91
CA TRP A 53 5.10 -5.42 -0.58
C TRP A 53 3.70 -4.82 -0.49
N VAL A 54 3.24 -4.70 0.75
CA VAL A 54 1.97 -4.09 1.12
C VAL A 54 2.20 -3.16 2.31
N LEU A 55 1.52 -2.01 2.29
CA LEU A 55 1.49 -1.06 3.39
C LEU A 55 0.05 -0.65 3.70
N ALA A 56 -0.23 -0.46 4.99
CA ALA A 56 -1.53 0.01 5.46
C ALA A 56 -1.33 0.89 6.70
N GLY A 57 -2.03 2.03 6.73
CA GLY A 57 -1.94 2.96 7.85
C GLY A 57 -2.97 4.07 7.74
N SER A 58 -2.92 4.99 8.69
CA SER A 58 -3.81 6.16 8.72
C SER A 58 -2.96 7.42 8.65
N ALA A 59 -3.23 8.25 7.66
CA ALA A 59 -2.72 9.60 7.55
C ALA A 59 -3.43 10.54 8.54
N HIS A 60 -3.09 11.83 8.44
CA HIS A 60 -3.74 12.91 9.19
C HIS A 60 -5.27 12.81 9.08
N GLU A 61 -5.96 13.21 10.14
CA GLU A 61 -7.44 13.25 10.19
C GLU A 61 -8.13 11.88 10.01
N GLY A 62 -7.39 10.77 10.19
CA GLY A 62 -7.95 9.43 10.14
C GLY A 62 -8.17 8.89 8.73
N VAL A 63 -7.57 9.52 7.71
CA VAL A 63 -7.65 9.02 6.32
C VAL A 63 -6.85 7.72 6.20
N HIS A 64 -7.52 6.62 5.88
CA HIS A 64 -6.86 5.33 5.67
C HIS A 64 -6.17 5.29 4.31
N ILE A 65 -4.90 4.88 4.32
CA ILE A 65 -4.08 4.70 3.13
C ILE A 65 -3.60 3.25 3.11
N GLY A 66 -3.88 2.57 2.00
CA GLY A 66 -3.33 1.27 1.67
C GLY A 66 -2.62 1.34 0.33
N ALA A 67 -1.46 0.71 0.22
CA ALA A 67 -0.77 0.57 -1.06
C ALA A 67 -0.09 -0.80 -1.16
N TYR A 68 0.07 -1.26 -2.39
CA TYR A 68 0.86 -2.44 -2.72
C TYR A 68 1.79 -2.09 -3.87
N GLY A 69 2.91 -2.79 -3.98
CA GLY A 69 3.84 -2.56 -5.07
C GLY A 69 4.85 -3.68 -5.26
N ARG A 70 5.47 -3.69 -6.44
CA ARG A 70 6.50 -4.63 -6.84
C ARG A 70 7.51 -3.95 -7.76
N GLY A 71 8.77 -4.32 -7.66
CA GLY A 71 9.85 -3.80 -8.53
C GLY A 71 10.36 -2.40 -8.15
N MET A 72 9.60 -1.65 -7.35
CA MET A 72 10.07 -0.44 -6.66
C MET A 72 10.05 -0.63 -5.15
N SER A 73 10.97 0.04 -4.46
CA SER A 73 11.07 0.01 -3.01
C SER A 73 10.00 0.87 -2.36
N ALA A 74 9.28 0.33 -1.36
CA ALA A 74 8.31 1.09 -0.56
C ALA A 74 8.95 2.24 0.21
N TYR A 75 10.23 2.09 0.58
CA TYR A 75 10.99 3.06 1.36
C TYR A 75 11.20 4.40 0.63
N GLY A 76 11.02 4.45 -0.69
CA GLY A 76 11.13 5.67 -1.50
C GLY A 76 9.81 6.41 -1.71
N LEU A 77 8.71 5.94 -1.10
CA LEU A 77 7.39 6.52 -1.29
C LEU A 77 7.15 7.73 -0.39
N GLY A 78 6.24 8.60 -0.85
CA GLY A 78 5.65 9.67 -0.07
C GLY A 78 4.23 9.92 -0.56
N PHE A 79 3.36 10.33 0.35
CA PHE A 79 1.97 10.65 0.05
C PHE A 79 1.74 12.15 0.21
N ALA A 80 0.92 12.72 -0.65
CA ALA A 80 0.51 14.11 -0.53
C ALA A 80 -0.93 14.27 -1.01
N VAL A 81 -1.68 15.15 -0.34
CA VAL A 81 -3.02 15.51 -0.79
C VAL A 81 -2.92 16.40 -2.01
N ILE A 82 -3.51 15.95 -3.12
CA ILE A 82 -3.71 16.80 -4.31
C ILE A 82 -4.94 17.68 -4.07
N LYS A 83 -4.71 18.96 -3.79
CA LYS A 83 -5.78 19.92 -3.45
C LYS A 83 -6.68 20.28 -4.64
N ASP A 84 -6.12 20.26 -5.84
CA ASP A 84 -6.84 20.58 -7.08
C ASP A 84 -6.52 19.54 -8.15
N ILE A 85 -7.52 18.73 -8.48
CA ILE A 85 -7.43 17.68 -9.50
C ILE A 85 -7.84 18.18 -10.89
N GLY A 86 -8.44 19.37 -11.01
CA GLY A 86 -8.90 19.92 -12.29
C GLY A 86 -7.75 20.25 -13.25
N THR A 87 -6.54 20.39 -12.73
CA THR A 87 -5.32 20.61 -13.51
C THR A 87 -4.76 19.36 -14.17
N TYR A 88 -5.26 18.17 -13.81
CA TYR A 88 -4.84 16.88 -14.37
C TYR A 88 -5.83 16.30 -15.40
N ALA A 89 -6.97 16.97 -15.61
CA ALA A 89 -8.04 16.53 -16.52
C ALA A 89 -7.78 16.94 -17.98
#